data_AF-A0A966EFU2-F1
#
_entry.id   AF-A0A966EFU2-F1
#
_cell.length_a   1.000
_cell.length_b   1.000
_cell.length_c   1.000
_cell.angle_alpha   90.00
_cell.angle_beta   90.00
_cell.angle_gamma   90.00
#
_symmetry.space_group_name_H-M   'P 1'
#
loop_
_entity.id
_entity.type
_entity.pdbx_description
1 polymer ?
#
loop_
_entity_poly.entity_id
_entity_poly.type
_entity_poly.pdbx_seq_one_letter_code
_entity_poly.pdbx_strand_id
1 'polypeptide(L)' 'NGEVRIKLFKGNVVVTGRRSEHDSLYDAATVTFEDDHGAYDQRDAAGFIRLNALRMRIAARKGR' A
#
# COMPACT_ATOMS: atom_id res chain seq x y z
N ASN A 1 -14.76 -11.24 2.54
CA ASN A 1 -15.62 -11.24 3.75
C ASN A 1 -14.80 -10.97 4.99
N GLY A 2 -15.27 -10.11 5.88
CA GLY A 2 -14.52 -9.74 7.08
C GLY A 2 -15.31 -8.81 7.99
N GLU A 3 -14.66 -8.36 9.04
CA GLU A 3 -15.25 -7.50 10.06
C GLU A 3 -14.56 -6.14 10.11
N VAL A 4 -15.37 -5.10 10.35
CA VAL A 4 -14.90 -3.73 10.54
C VAL A 4 -15.36 -3.24 11.90
N ARG A 5 -14.42 -2.80 12.73
CA ARG A 5 -14.71 -2.18 14.02
C ARG A 5 -14.87 -0.68 13.83
N ILE A 6 -15.98 -0.12 14.31
CA ILE A 6 -16.30 1.30 14.20
C ILE A 6 -16.57 1.94 15.56
N LYS A 7 -16.30 3.25 15.65
CA LYS A 7 -16.66 4.11 16.77
C LYS A 7 -17.68 5.13 16.27
N LEU A 8 -18.81 5.20 16.96
CA LEU A 8 -19.87 6.18 16.72
C LEU A 8 -19.73 7.31 17.72
N PHE A 9 -19.67 8.55 17.25
CA PHE A 9 -19.55 9.70 18.13
C PHE A 9 -20.17 10.96 17.53
N LYS A 10 -21.17 11.54 18.20
CA LYS A 10 -21.84 12.79 17.80
C LYS A 10 -22.25 12.83 16.32
N GLY A 11 -22.86 11.76 15.83
CA GLY A 11 -23.26 11.64 14.42
C GLY A 11 -22.13 11.29 13.45
N ASN A 12 -20.89 11.13 13.92
CA ASN A 12 -19.77 10.67 13.12
C ASN A 12 -19.55 9.15 13.26
N VAL A 13 -18.98 8.54 12.22
CA VAL A 13 -18.60 7.12 12.13
C VAL A 13 -17.12 7.03 11.81
N VAL A 14 -16.34 6.43 12.69
CA VAL A 14 -14.88 6.30 12.52
C VAL A 14 -14.49 4.82 12.54
N VAL A 15 -13.80 4.36 11.49
CA VAL A 15 -13.23 3.00 11.45
C VAL A 15 -12.01 2.94 12.36
N THR A 16 -12.00 1.96 13.27
CA THR A 16 -10.91 1.73 14.24
C THR A 16 -10.18 0.41 14.05
N GLY A 17 -10.71 -0.50 13.23
CA GLY A 17 -10.05 -1.76 12.91
C GLY A 17 -10.72 -2.51 11.77
N ARG A 18 -9.97 -3.37 11.11
CA ARG A 18 -10.42 -4.24 10.01
C ARG A 18 -9.75 -5.60 10.18
N ARG A 19 -10.49 -6.69 9.96
CA ARG A 19 -9.93 -8.04 9.89
C ARG A 19 -10.70 -8.89 8.88
N SER A 20 -10.01 -9.80 8.22
CA SER A 20 -10.60 -10.81 7.35
C SER A 20 -9.73 -12.07 7.46
N GLU A 21 -10.34 -13.20 7.77
CA GLU A 21 -9.61 -14.46 7.97
C GLU A 21 -9.22 -15.13 6.66
N HIS A 22 -10.01 -14.92 5.60
CA HIS A 22 -9.84 -15.63 4.32
C HIS A 22 -9.60 -14.71 3.12
N ASP A 23 -10.01 -13.45 3.21
CA ASP A 23 -9.99 -12.51 2.09
C ASP A 23 -9.10 -11.28 2.38
N SER A 24 -8.19 -11.38 3.34
CA SER A 24 -7.21 -10.34 3.62
C SER A 24 -6.11 -10.36 2.57
N LEU A 25 -5.96 -9.25 1.85
CA LEU A 25 -4.79 -8.98 1.00
C LEU A 25 -3.68 -8.22 1.76
N TYR A 26 -3.90 -7.93 3.05
CA TYR A 26 -2.89 -7.35 3.91
C TYR A 26 -1.92 -8.45 4.36
N ASP A 27 -0.63 -8.24 4.10
CA ASP A 27 0.45 -9.10 4.56
C ASP A 27 1.38 -8.31 5.49
N ALA A 28 1.44 -8.70 6.76
CA ALA A 28 2.25 -8.03 7.78
C ALA A 28 3.76 -8.17 7.52
N ALA A 29 4.20 -9.27 6.91
CA ALA A 29 5.62 -9.53 6.65
C ALA A 29 6.16 -8.59 5.55
N THR A 30 5.38 -8.34 4.49
CA THR A 30 5.80 -7.43 3.42
C THR A 30 5.81 -5.95 3.83
N VAL A 31 4.89 -5.54 4.71
CA VAL A 31 4.68 -4.11 5.04
C VAL A 31 5.43 -3.64 6.29
N THR A 32 6.04 -4.57 7.04
CA THR A 32 6.80 -4.20 8.25
C THR A 32 8.07 -3.43 7.91
N PHE A 33 8.51 -2.59 8.84
CA PHE A 33 9.82 -1.94 8.78
C PHE A 33 10.90 -2.73 9.56
N GLU A 34 10.49 -3.82 10.22
CA GLU A 34 11.39 -4.71 10.96
C GLU A 34 12.06 -5.74 10.02
N ASP A 35 12.80 -6.71 10.57
CA ASP A 35 13.39 -7.79 9.79
C ASP A 35 12.27 -8.62 9.14
N ASP A 36 12.00 -8.31 7.88
CA ASP A 36 10.99 -8.95 7.03
C ASP A 36 11.46 -10.31 6.49
N HIS A 37 12.64 -10.78 6.94
CA HIS A 37 13.30 -12.00 6.48
C HIS A 37 13.48 -12.07 4.95
N GLY A 38 13.57 -10.91 4.28
CA GLY A 38 13.69 -10.81 2.84
C GLY A 38 12.36 -10.97 2.10
N ALA A 39 11.22 -10.76 2.77
CA ALA A 39 9.91 -10.73 2.13
C ALA A 39 9.81 -9.61 1.07
N TYR A 40 10.58 -8.52 1.20
CA TYR A 40 10.61 -7.44 0.22
C TYR A 40 12.01 -6.89 -0.09
N ASP A 41 12.44 -6.95 -1.37
CA ASP A 41 13.69 -6.32 -1.82
C ASP A 41 13.45 -4.86 -2.24
N GLN A 42 13.89 -3.94 -1.37
CA GLN A 42 13.79 -2.49 -1.58
C GLN A 42 14.50 -2.00 -2.86
N ARG A 43 15.49 -2.74 -3.38
CA ARG A 43 16.25 -2.33 -4.58
C ARG A 43 15.38 -2.35 -5.85
N ASP A 44 14.35 -3.19 -5.87
CA ASP A 44 13.44 -3.33 -7.01
C ASP A 44 12.57 -2.08 -7.21
N ALA A 45 12.28 -1.35 -6.12
CA ALA A 45 11.50 -0.10 -6.17
C ALA A 45 12.11 0.92 -7.13
N ALA A 46 13.43 1.03 -7.18
CA ALA A 46 14.11 1.98 -8.06
C ALA A 46 13.86 1.66 -9.56
N GLY A 47 13.85 0.38 -9.93
CA GLY A 47 13.51 -0.07 -11.28
C GLY A 47 12.06 0.23 -11.63
N PHE A 48 11.15 -0.14 -10.73
CA PHE A 48 9.71 0.07 -10.89
C PHE A 48 9.34 1.56 -11.06
N ILE A 49 9.89 2.44 -10.22
CA ILE A 49 9.64 3.89 -10.29
C ILE A 49 10.13 4.45 -11.63
N ARG A 50 11.35 4.08 -12.06
CA ARG A 50 11.92 4.56 -13.34
C ARG A 50 11.08 4.13 -14.54
N LEU A 51 10.58 2.90 -14.54
CA LEU A 51 9.77 2.38 -15.63
C LEU A 51 8.39 3.04 -15.68
N ASN A 52 7.68 3.14 -14.54
CA ASN A 52 6.37 3.80 -14.48
C ASN A 52 6.45 5.29 -14.86
N ALA A 53 7.51 5.97 -14.44
CA ALA A 53 7.75 7.38 -14.77
C ALA A 53 8.25 7.59 -16.21
N LEU A 54 8.57 6.54 -16.98
CA LEU A 54 9.17 6.67 -18.31
C LEU A 54 8.32 7.54 -19.24
N ARG A 55 7.01 7.27 -19.31
CA ARG A 55 6.09 8.03 -20.16
C ARG A 55 6.02 9.52 -19.77
N MET A 56 6.06 9.80 -18.46
CA MET A 56 6.03 11.17 -17.94
C MET A 56 7.32 11.91 -18.28
N ARG A 57 8.48 11.25 -18.16
CA ARG A 57 9.78 11.82 -18.55
C ARG A 57 9.84 12.12 -20.05
N ILE A 58 9.24 11.29 -20.89
CA ILE A 58 9.14 11.52 -22.33
C ILE A 58 8.22 12.72 -22.64
N ALA A 59 7.06 12.81 -21.98
CA ALA A 59 6.13 13.94 -22.14
C ALA A 59 6.80 15.27 -21.74
N ALA A 60 7.42 15.31 -20.57
CA ALA A 60 8.17 16.48 -20.09
C ALA A 60 9.29 16.89 -21.06
N ARG A 61 10.05 15.94 -21.60
CA ARG A 61 11.06 16.20 -22.63
C ARG A 61 10.49 16.77 -23.92
N LYS A 62 9.23 16.44 -24.25
CA LYS A 62 8.51 16.98 -25.42
C LYS A 62 7.77 18.28 -25.11
N GLY A 63 7.88 18.84 -23.89
CA GLY A 63 7.21 20.06 -23.47
C GLY A 63 5.68 19.95 -23.40
N ARG A 64 5.17 18.75 -23.12
CA ARG A 64 3.73 18.44 -23.01
C ARG A 64 3.36 18.06 -21.58
#